data_AF-A0A951SV73-F1
#
_entry.id   AF-A0A951SV73-F1
#
_cell.length_a   1.000
_cell.length_b   1.000
_cell.length_c   1.000
_cell.angle_alpha   90.00
_cell.angle_beta   90.00
_cell.angle_gamma   90.00
#
_symmetry.space_group_name_H-M   'P 1'
#
loop_
_entity.id
_entity.type
_entity.pdbx_description
1 polymer ?
#
loop_
_entity_poly.entity_id
_entity_poly.type
_entity_poly.pdbx_seq_one_letter_code
_entity_poly.pdbx_strand_id
1 'polypeptide(L)'
;MIINEFFFELSNIPQEYIREYLNRKLRRKGGEENISYRLLLKLEYYRKRNIISKWNDEKIGKQLKATPSAIAIQRYRLLRDLRKLTLNSGIVKNKTPESAGVLNEFTHLKEEFELGYYREAVRYFLIMERKLKTELRNSKDTTVNFVRKAEVLFEIWDLLSLHYLHVRNKRKLSEVINTTSLFYKKVSEKPEMFEKLLKSKIKIDALTDEILCRKLILYSSSVHRMSVYRKLKSKNLKKFVKLNDHERIYKISISISVTLRLEGKFEEARQVLTYALTHSINNSHDSEAKLFNLLILELDYYENKISGVDFFRQCKNCYESYTLGKTKSYMLYTALWCLCKIANYIDSEQDVKKYSVELIKVCSIIGRKYEAADRSFWIKSDKMKSDIVKWKIDKEKDILIPYFDKIAHQNFADSFFSFQRHSYEINNINRLALIYLFNIEIEFWKLSGADFEKVYLMLNKLIRLVKKHNTSVKQVWINFNKTFFKFLDESRFVKSDTIYKRYSVQINSVLKGLMDKSMKYNIITEYAQIYIISEYYNCNELKTDAKILFNWIRKNRPEILLYAYNSVDKNDKPEKLSSL
;
A
#
# COMPACT_ATOMS: atom_id res chain seq x y z
N MET A 1 11.15 -7.39 -16.85
CA MET A 1 10.20 -6.35 -16.40
C MET A 1 9.22 -6.16 -17.52
N ILE A 2 7.94 -6.37 -17.26
CA ILE A 2 6.87 -6.18 -18.26
C ILE A 2 6.92 -4.70 -18.67
N ILE A 3 6.80 -4.38 -19.97
CA ILE A 3 6.94 -2.99 -20.47
C ILE A 3 6.04 -1.99 -19.71
N ASN A 4 4.83 -2.42 -19.34
CA ASN A 4 3.90 -1.64 -18.54
C ASN A 4 4.42 -1.35 -17.12
N GLU A 5 5.13 -2.30 -16.49
CA GLU A 5 5.80 -2.07 -15.20
C GLU A 5 6.86 -0.98 -15.33
N PHE A 6 7.66 -1.03 -16.41
CA PHE A 6 8.69 -0.02 -16.65
C PHE A 6 8.09 1.36 -16.83
N PHE A 7 7.04 1.49 -17.66
CA PHE A 7 6.39 2.79 -17.86
C PHE A 7 5.73 3.31 -16.60
N PHE A 8 5.14 2.43 -15.78
CA PHE A 8 4.60 2.82 -14.48
C PHE A 8 5.71 3.41 -13.59
N GLU A 9 6.83 2.72 -13.43
CA GLU A 9 7.93 3.22 -12.60
C GLU A 9 8.57 4.49 -13.17
N LEU A 10 8.76 4.57 -14.49
CA LEU A 10 9.27 5.77 -15.16
C LEU A 10 8.33 6.95 -14.99
N SER A 11 7.01 6.74 -15.05
CA SER A 11 6.01 7.81 -14.88
C SER A 11 6.03 8.46 -13.49
N ASN A 12 6.57 7.74 -12.51
CA ASN A 12 6.73 8.22 -11.14
C ASN A 12 8.07 8.95 -10.90
N ILE A 13 8.98 8.97 -11.88
CA ILE A 13 10.21 9.78 -11.82
C ILE A 13 9.84 11.25 -12.10
N PRO A 14 10.23 12.20 -11.21
CA PRO A 14 9.97 13.61 -11.45
C PRO A 14 10.63 14.14 -12.72
N GLN A 15 9.98 15.07 -13.41
CA GLN A 15 10.38 15.53 -14.74
C GLN A 15 11.72 16.25 -14.74
N GLU A 16 12.00 16.98 -13.67
CA GLU A 16 13.26 17.66 -13.42
C GLU A 16 14.45 16.69 -13.49
N TYR A 17 14.35 15.49 -12.90
CA TYR A 17 15.42 14.49 -12.94
C TYR A 17 15.55 13.79 -14.28
N ILE A 18 14.45 13.64 -15.03
CA ILE A 18 14.50 13.16 -16.43
C ILE A 18 15.24 14.17 -17.30
N ARG A 19 14.89 15.47 -17.19
CA ARG A 19 15.57 16.56 -17.91
C ARG A 19 17.03 16.64 -17.53
N GLU A 20 17.33 16.54 -16.23
CA GLU A 20 18.70 16.54 -15.74
C GLU A 20 19.51 15.37 -16.31
N TYR A 21 18.96 14.15 -16.33
CA TYR A 21 19.61 12.99 -16.94
C TYR A 21 19.93 13.23 -18.43
N LEU A 22 18.95 13.70 -19.18
CA LEU A 22 19.09 14.01 -20.60
C LEU A 22 20.18 15.06 -20.83
N ASN A 23 20.16 16.16 -20.09
CA ASN A 23 21.16 17.23 -20.17
C ASN A 23 22.57 16.74 -19.81
N ARG A 24 22.70 15.92 -18.75
CA ARG A 24 23.99 15.31 -18.35
C ARG A 24 24.55 14.38 -19.43
N LYS A 25 23.71 13.69 -20.20
CA LYS A 25 24.13 12.82 -21.31
C LYS A 25 24.49 13.63 -22.55
N LEU A 26 23.69 14.64 -22.89
CA LEU A 26 23.90 15.49 -24.06
C LEU A 26 25.24 16.22 -24.01
N ARG A 27 25.68 16.66 -22.83
CA ARG A 27 26.97 17.35 -22.62
C ARG A 27 28.21 16.48 -22.87
N ARG A 28 28.07 15.17 -23.09
CA ARG A 28 29.20 14.27 -23.37
C ARG A 28 29.42 14.15 -24.89
N LYS A 29 30.66 13.98 -25.33
CA LYS A 29 30.99 13.71 -26.74
C LYS A 29 30.19 12.51 -27.25
N GLY A 30 29.45 12.66 -28.35
CA GLY A 30 28.55 11.62 -28.89
C GLY A 30 27.28 11.37 -28.06
N GLY A 31 26.89 12.30 -27.17
CA GLY A 31 25.75 12.14 -26.26
C GLY A 31 24.41 11.87 -26.95
N GLU A 32 24.17 12.52 -28.09
CA GLU A 32 22.94 12.36 -28.89
C GLU A 32 22.80 10.96 -29.50
N GLU A 33 23.92 10.33 -29.85
CA GLU A 33 23.95 8.98 -30.42
C GLU A 33 23.79 7.88 -29.36
N ASN A 34 23.97 8.24 -28.08
CA ASN A 34 23.90 7.31 -26.98
C ASN A 34 22.52 6.62 -26.91
N ILE A 35 22.54 5.27 -26.91
CA ILE A 35 21.31 4.46 -26.88
C ILE A 35 20.41 4.82 -25.68
N SER A 36 20.97 5.08 -24.49
CA SER A 36 20.18 5.42 -23.30
C SER A 36 19.48 6.78 -23.47
N TYR A 37 20.14 7.76 -24.09
CA TYR A 37 19.57 9.08 -24.39
C TYR A 37 18.41 8.96 -25.39
N ARG A 38 18.66 8.34 -26.55
CA ARG A 38 17.66 8.14 -27.61
C ARG A 38 16.48 7.29 -27.15
N LEU A 39 16.74 6.26 -26.34
CA LEU A 39 15.70 5.42 -25.76
C LEU A 39 14.82 6.22 -24.80
N LEU A 40 15.40 7.04 -23.92
CA LEU A 40 14.63 7.87 -22.98
C LEU A 40 13.76 8.90 -23.72
N LEU A 41 14.25 9.50 -24.81
CA LEU A 41 13.43 10.39 -25.66
C LEU A 41 12.22 9.66 -26.27
N LYS A 42 12.42 8.43 -26.79
CA LYS A 42 11.31 7.62 -27.30
C LYS A 42 10.32 7.26 -26.19
N LEU A 43 10.81 6.86 -25.01
CA LEU A 43 9.95 6.55 -23.87
C LEU A 43 9.11 7.76 -23.45
N GLU A 44 9.70 8.95 -23.38
CA GLU A 44 8.99 10.19 -23.08
C GLU A 44 7.93 10.54 -24.14
N TYR A 45 8.24 10.32 -25.42
CA TYR A 45 7.27 10.49 -26.51
C TYR A 45 6.05 9.57 -26.35
N TYR A 46 6.27 8.27 -26.10
CA TYR A 46 5.18 7.31 -25.91
C TYR A 46 4.34 7.63 -24.66
N ARG A 47 4.99 8.08 -23.59
CA ARG A 47 4.33 8.48 -22.34
C ARG A 47 3.45 9.70 -22.55
N LYS A 48 3.97 10.78 -23.17
CA LYS A 48 3.23 12.03 -23.42
C LYS A 48 2.02 11.84 -24.32
N ARG A 49 2.10 10.94 -25.30
CA ARG A 49 0.99 10.63 -26.21
C ARG A 49 0.03 9.54 -25.70
N ASN A 50 0.29 8.97 -24.52
CA ASN A 50 -0.50 7.88 -23.95
C ASN A 50 -0.70 6.68 -24.90
N ILE A 51 0.35 6.29 -25.63
CA ILE A 51 0.32 5.21 -26.63
C ILE A 51 1.21 4.02 -26.24
N ILE A 52 1.35 3.76 -24.93
CA ILE A 52 2.23 2.71 -24.39
C ILE A 52 1.86 1.32 -24.95
N SER A 53 0.58 1.05 -25.20
CA SER A 53 0.10 -0.20 -25.82
C SER A 53 0.68 -0.46 -27.21
N LYS A 54 1.14 0.58 -27.91
CA LYS A 54 1.80 0.49 -29.23
C LYS A 54 3.31 0.22 -29.12
N TRP A 55 3.85 0.04 -27.91
CA TRP A 55 5.27 -0.23 -27.71
C TRP A 55 5.64 -1.62 -28.24
N ASN A 56 6.71 -1.69 -29.03
CA ASN A 56 7.24 -2.93 -29.57
C ASN A 56 8.78 -2.89 -29.54
N ASP A 57 9.39 -3.78 -28.74
CA ASP A 57 10.85 -3.79 -28.51
C ASP A 57 11.65 -4.04 -29.80
N GLU A 58 11.13 -4.80 -30.76
CA GLU A 58 11.81 -5.07 -32.04
C GLU A 58 11.81 -3.84 -32.95
N LYS A 59 10.65 -3.18 -33.11
CA LYS A 59 10.53 -1.96 -33.92
C LYS A 59 11.40 -0.84 -33.34
N ILE A 60 11.36 -0.67 -32.02
CA ILE A 60 12.19 0.31 -31.32
C ILE A 60 13.67 -0.05 -31.41
N GLY A 61 14.01 -1.34 -31.27
CA GLY A 61 15.37 -1.85 -31.43
C GLY A 61 15.97 -1.53 -32.80
N LYS A 62 15.22 -1.78 -33.89
CA LYS A 62 15.63 -1.41 -35.26
C LYS A 62 15.91 0.09 -35.39
N GLN A 63 15.04 0.94 -34.86
CA GLN A 63 15.22 2.40 -34.89
C GLN A 63 16.44 2.87 -34.08
N LEU A 64 16.81 2.14 -33.03
CA LEU A 64 17.93 2.43 -32.15
C LEU A 64 19.22 1.69 -32.53
N LYS A 65 19.21 0.88 -33.61
CA LYS A 65 20.32 -0.02 -33.98
C LYS A 65 20.76 -0.92 -32.81
N ALA A 66 19.79 -1.49 -32.09
CA ALA A 66 20.02 -2.33 -30.91
C ALA A 66 19.10 -3.56 -30.90
N THR A 67 19.57 -4.66 -30.34
CA THR A 67 18.75 -5.86 -30.16
C THR A 67 17.67 -5.65 -29.09
N PRO A 68 16.54 -6.39 -29.13
CA PRO A 68 15.52 -6.33 -28.08
C PRO A 68 16.10 -6.56 -26.67
N SER A 69 17.05 -7.49 -26.54
CA SER A 69 17.77 -7.76 -25.29
C SER A 69 18.58 -6.56 -24.82
N ALA A 70 19.26 -5.86 -25.73
CA ALA A 70 19.97 -4.63 -25.41
C ALA A 70 19.00 -3.53 -24.94
N ILE A 71 17.83 -3.38 -25.58
CA ILE A 71 16.78 -2.45 -25.13
C ILE A 71 16.28 -2.78 -23.72
N ALA A 72 16.07 -4.06 -23.41
CA ALA A 72 15.67 -4.49 -22.07
C ALA A 72 16.73 -4.14 -21.00
N ILE A 73 18.01 -4.39 -21.29
CA ILE A 73 19.13 -4.04 -20.39
C ILE A 73 19.20 -2.52 -20.21
N GLN A 74 19.05 -1.74 -21.28
CA GLN A 74 19.10 -0.28 -21.23
C GLN A 74 17.93 0.33 -20.45
N ARG A 75 16.72 -0.23 -20.57
CA ARG A 75 15.59 0.15 -19.71
C ARG A 75 15.92 -0.04 -18.23
N TYR A 76 16.46 -1.20 -17.85
CA TYR A 76 16.86 -1.45 -16.46
C TYR A 76 17.91 -0.44 -15.96
N ARG A 77 18.93 -0.16 -16.78
CA ARG A 77 19.97 0.83 -16.45
C ARG A 77 19.41 2.24 -16.32
N LEU A 78 18.54 2.66 -17.24
CA LEU A 78 17.88 3.96 -17.22
C LEU A 78 17.10 4.17 -15.92
N LEU A 79 16.23 3.21 -15.56
CA LEU A 79 15.42 3.35 -14.35
C LEU A 79 16.29 3.43 -13.10
N ARG A 80 17.34 2.59 -13.02
CA ARG A 80 18.31 2.62 -11.92
C ARG A 80 18.99 4.00 -11.83
N ASP A 81 19.51 4.52 -12.94
CA ASP A 81 20.25 5.78 -12.95
C ASP A 81 19.33 6.97 -12.64
N LEU A 82 18.09 6.96 -13.14
CA LEU A 82 17.08 7.98 -12.85
C LEU A 82 16.65 7.95 -11.37
N ARG A 83 16.44 6.76 -10.78
CA ARG A 83 16.16 6.63 -9.34
C ARG A 83 17.32 7.15 -8.50
N LYS A 84 18.56 6.85 -8.91
CA LYS A 84 19.77 7.39 -8.25
C LYS A 84 19.82 8.92 -8.28
N LEU A 85 19.49 9.54 -9.40
CA LEU A 85 19.37 11.00 -9.49
C LEU A 85 18.26 11.53 -8.58
N THR A 86 17.08 10.88 -8.59
CA THR A 86 15.90 11.33 -7.84
C THR A 86 16.10 11.24 -6.33
N LEU A 87 16.70 10.16 -5.86
CA LEU A 87 17.06 9.98 -4.45
C LEU A 87 18.33 10.77 -4.07
N ASN A 88 18.89 11.54 -5.01
CA ASN A 88 20.11 12.31 -4.84
C ASN A 88 21.28 11.50 -4.24
N SER A 89 21.56 10.31 -4.80
CA SER A 89 22.74 9.53 -4.38
C SER A 89 23.99 10.27 -4.84
N GLY A 90 24.47 11.21 -4.03
CA GLY A 90 25.77 11.85 -4.22
C GLY A 90 26.94 10.92 -3.95
N ILE A 91 26.71 9.73 -3.38
CA ILE A 91 27.76 8.90 -2.77
C ILE A 91 28.33 7.84 -3.73
N VAL A 92 27.82 7.74 -4.97
CA VAL A 92 28.56 7.06 -6.06
C VAL A 92 29.47 8.05 -6.80
N LYS A 93 30.12 8.95 -6.06
CA LYS A 93 31.31 9.65 -6.52
C LYS A 93 32.54 9.01 -5.85
N ASN A 94 33.18 8.12 -6.60
CA ASN A 94 34.62 7.91 -6.59
C ASN A 94 35.31 7.28 -5.38
N LYS A 95 34.65 6.41 -4.61
CA LYS A 95 35.38 5.36 -3.87
C LYS A 95 34.55 4.08 -3.85
N THR A 96 34.66 3.24 -4.88
CA THR A 96 34.73 1.80 -4.60
C THR A 96 36.14 1.62 -4.03
N PRO A 97 36.32 1.54 -2.71
CA PRO A 97 37.64 1.27 -2.21
C PRO A 97 37.75 -0.25 -2.37
N GLU A 98 38.35 -0.70 -3.47
CA GLU A 98 38.84 -2.07 -3.59
C GLU A 98 39.80 -2.42 -2.42
N SER A 99 40.22 -1.40 -1.66
CA SER A 99 40.98 -1.44 -0.40
C SER A 99 40.17 -1.31 0.91
N ALA A 100 38.86 -1.07 0.91
CA ALA A 100 38.07 -0.99 2.15
C ALA A 100 37.48 -2.36 2.45
N GLY A 101 37.85 -2.95 3.58
CA GLY A 101 37.35 -4.26 3.99
C GLY A 101 35.82 -4.36 4.00
N VAL A 102 35.32 -5.59 3.92
CA VAL A 102 33.89 -5.95 3.76
C VAL A 102 32.94 -5.22 4.71
N LEU A 103 33.39 -4.87 5.93
CA LEU A 103 32.57 -4.11 6.89
C LEU A 103 32.21 -2.70 6.41
N ASN A 104 33.17 -1.96 5.84
CA ASN A 104 32.93 -0.59 5.39
C ASN A 104 32.02 -0.56 4.15
N GLU A 105 32.21 -1.52 3.24
CA GLU A 105 31.33 -1.72 2.09
C GLU A 105 29.89 -2.03 2.54
N PHE A 106 29.74 -2.89 3.56
CA PHE A 106 28.43 -3.22 4.12
C PHE A 106 27.74 -2.02 4.77
N THR A 107 28.43 -1.25 5.62
CA THR A 107 27.85 -0.08 6.30
C THR A 107 27.29 0.92 5.29
N HIS A 108 28.06 1.22 4.24
CA HIS A 108 27.61 2.11 3.16
C HIS A 108 26.37 1.57 2.44
N LEU A 109 26.36 0.27 2.09
CA LEU A 109 25.22 -0.35 1.41
C LEU A 109 23.98 -0.44 2.30
N LYS A 110 24.16 -0.59 3.61
CA LYS A 110 23.07 -0.54 4.59
C LYS A 110 22.44 0.85 4.62
N GLU A 111 23.23 1.91 4.68
CA GLU A 111 22.73 3.30 4.61
C GLU A 111 21.96 3.57 3.31
N GLU A 112 22.49 3.13 2.15
CA GLU A 112 21.77 3.22 0.88
C GLU A 112 20.44 2.44 0.95
N PHE A 113 20.45 1.22 1.50
CA PHE A 113 19.22 0.46 1.65
C PHE A 113 18.19 1.24 2.49
N GLU A 114 18.60 1.83 3.61
CA GLU A 114 17.70 2.59 4.48
C GLU A 114 17.10 3.84 3.85
N LEU A 115 17.83 4.49 2.94
CA LEU A 115 17.35 5.63 2.16
C LEU A 115 16.42 5.23 1.00
N GLY A 116 16.21 3.93 0.75
CA GLY A 116 15.27 3.41 -0.24
C GLY A 116 15.91 2.89 -1.53
N TYR A 117 17.24 2.69 -1.56
CA TYR A 117 17.94 2.13 -2.72
C TYR A 117 17.86 0.59 -2.75
N TYR A 118 16.68 0.02 -2.48
CA TYR A 118 16.54 -1.42 -2.23
C TYR A 118 17.03 -2.29 -3.39
N ARG A 119 16.69 -1.98 -4.65
CA ARG A 119 17.05 -2.84 -5.79
C ARG A 119 18.54 -2.79 -6.09
N GLU A 120 19.10 -1.60 -5.93
CA GLU A 120 20.50 -1.29 -6.17
C GLU A 120 21.35 -2.03 -5.14
N ALA A 121 21.03 -1.86 -3.84
CA ALA A 121 21.75 -2.51 -2.73
C ALA A 121 21.62 -4.03 -2.74
N VAL A 122 20.46 -4.61 -3.10
CA VAL A 122 20.24 -6.07 -3.14
C VAL A 122 21.24 -6.80 -4.03
N ARG A 123 21.61 -6.23 -5.18
CA ARG A 123 22.62 -6.85 -6.05
C ARG A 123 23.96 -6.97 -5.34
N TYR A 124 24.38 -5.92 -4.63
CA TYR A 124 25.64 -5.91 -3.89
C TYR A 124 25.57 -6.82 -2.66
N PHE A 125 24.45 -6.86 -1.95
CA PHE A 125 24.21 -7.81 -0.87
C PHE A 125 24.38 -9.26 -1.32
N LEU A 126 23.87 -9.64 -2.49
CA LEU A 126 24.05 -11.00 -3.03
C LEU A 126 25.52 -11.31 -3.38
N ILE A 127 26.29 -10.31 -3.82
CA ILE A 127 27.73 -10.48 -4.10
C ILE A 127 28.49 -10.66 -2.79
N MET A 128 28.25 -9.79 -1.80
CA MET A 128 28.87 -9.88 -0.48
C MET A 128 28.48 -11.16 0.25
N GLU A 129 27.22 -11.59 0.18
CA GLU A 129 26.74 -12.85 0.74
C GLU A 129 27.57 -14.04 0.23
N ARG A 130 27.82 -14.11 -1.08
CA ARG A 130 28.62 -15.19 -1.67
C ARG A 130 30.06 -15.15 -1.20
N LYS A 131 30.68 -13.96 -1.20
CA LYS A 131 32.07 -13.77 -0.70
C LYS A 131 32.19 -14.23 0.76
N LEU A 132 31.32 -13.72 1.63
CA LEU A 132 31.29 -14.06 3.06
C LEU A 132 31.02 -15.54 3.32
N LYS A 133 30.10 -16.16 2.58
CA LYS A 133 29.83 -17.61 2.69
C LYS A 133 31.06 -18.44 2.34
N THR A 134 31.80 -18.07 1.29
CA THR A 134 33.03 -18.78 0.89
C THR A 134 34.12 -18.60 1.93
N GLU A 135 34.34 -17.37 2.40
CA GLU A 135 35.32 -17.07 3.43
C GLU A 135 35.03 -17.82 4.74
N LEU A 136 33.77 -17.82 5.20
CA LEU A 136 33.36 -18.50 6.44
C LEU A 136 33.40 -20.03 6.33
N ARG A 137 33.24 -20.60 5.13
CA ARG A 137 33.36 -22.06 4.91
C ARG A 137 34.81 -22.54 4.90
N ASN A 138 35.71 -21.74 4.33
CA ASN A 138 37.11 -22.12 4.16
C ASN A 138 37.98 -21.72 5.37
N SER A 139 37.44 -20.88 6.26
CA SER A 139 38.12 -20.45 7.48
C SER A 139 38.15 -21.56 8.53
N LYS A 140 39.36 -22.06 8.87
CA LYS A 140 39.61 -22.78 10.12
C LYS A 140 39.70 -21.83 11.33
N ASP A 141 39.76 -20.53 11.08
CA ASP A 141 39.95 -19.49 12.07
C ASP A 141 38.64 -19.20 12.83
N THR A 142 38.70 -19.27 14.18
CA THR A 142 37.63 -18.99 15.15
C THR A 142 37.79 -17.63 15.84
N THR A 143 38.58 -16.71 15.26
CA THR A 143 38.82 -15.36 15.81
C THR A 143 37.60 -14.43 15.81
N VAL A 144 37.72 -13.30 16.51
CA VAL A 144 36.77 -12.17 16.52
C VAL A 144 36.36 -11.71 15.10
N ASN A 145 37.27 -11.80 14.13
CA ASN A 145 36.98 -11.46 12.73
C ASN A 145 35.97 -12.41 12.09
N PHE A 146 35.97 -13.69 12.45
CA PHE A 146 34.96 -14.64 11.99
C PHE A 146 33.57 -14.24 12.48
N VAL A 147 33.44 -13.92 13.78
CA VAL A 147 32.15 -13.56 14.40
C VAL A 147 31.59 -12.27 13.80
N ARG A 148 32.43 -11.26 13.56
CA ARG A 148 32.03 -10.02 12.86
C ARG A 148 31.54 -10.28 11.43
N LYS A 149 32.22 -11.16 10.68
CA LYS A 149 31.78 -11.56 9.34
C LYS A 149 30.44 -12.30 9.38
N ALA A 150 30.23 -13.15 10.38
CA ALA A 150 28.95 -13.82 10.61
C ALA A 150 27.84 -12.80 10.91
N GLU A 151 28.07 -11.82 11.79
CA GLU A 151 27.08 -10.75 12.06
C GLU A 151 26.67 -10.02 10.78
N VAL A 152 27.63 -9.60 9.96
CA VAL A 152 27.37 -8.92 8.68
C VAL A 152 26.54 -9.81 7.76
N LEU A 153 26.83 -11.12 7.70
CA LEU A 153 26.05 -12.06 6.90
C LEU A 153 24.59 -12.16 7.38
N PHE A 154 24.35 -12.20 8.69
CA PHE A 154 22.99 -12.18 9.24
C PHE A 154 22.27 -10.86 8.98
N GLU A 155 22.96 -9.71 9.05
CA GLU A 155 22.37 -8.43 8.65
C GLU A 155 22.02 -8.39 7.15
N ILE A 156 22.87 -8.94 6.29
CA ILE A 156 22.58 -9.09 4.85
C ILE A 156 21.31 -9.94 4.65
N TRP A 157 21.17 -11.06 5.34
CA TRP A 157 19.95 -11.89 5.25
C TRP A 157 18.71 -11.18 5.79
N ASP A 158 18.85 -10.38 6.84
CA ASP A 158 17.78 -9.53 7.36
C ASP A 158 17.29 -8.53 6.31
N LEU A 159 18.20 -7.82 5.65
CA LEU A 159 17.86 -6.87 4.57
C LEU A 159 17.31 -7.56 3.32
N LEU A 160 17.90 -8.69 2.90
CA LEU A 160 17.42 -9.47 1.76
C LEU A 160 16.01 -10.02 2.01
N SER A 161 15.74 -10.55 3.20
CA SER A 161 14.41 -11.05 3.54
C SER A 161 13.37 -9.92 3.63
N LEU A 162 13.74 -8.72 4.09
CA LEU A 162 12.88 -7.54 4.01
C LEU A 162 12.57 -7.16 2.56
N HIS A 163 13.58 -7.14 1.69
CA HIS A 163 13.37 -6.90 0.26
C HIS A 163 12.42 -7.92 -0.35
N TYR A 164 12.65 -9.22 -0.13
CA TYR A 164 11.79 -10.29 -0.67
C TYR A 164 10.36 -10.24 -0.12
N LEU A 165 10.16 -9.77 1.11
CA LEU A 165 8.84 -9.48 1.65
C LEU A 165 8.15 -8.35 0.86
N HIS A 166 8.84 -7.23 0.64
CA HIS A 166 8.30 -6.10 -0.14
C HIS A 166 7.98 -6.47 -1.59
N VAL A 167 8.85 -7.26 -2.23
CA VAL A 167 8.60 -7.75 -3.59
C VAL A 167 7.73 -9.01 -3.65
N ARG A 168 7.13 -9.42 -2.52
CA ARG A 168 6.26 -10.60 -2.40
C ARG A 168 6.86 -11.90 -2.98
N ASN A 169 8.19 -12.07 -2.94
CA ASN A 169 8.88 -13.25 -3.45
C ASN A 169 8.98 -14.33 -2.37
N LYS A 170 7.90 -15.11 -2.21
CA LYS A 170 7.79 -16.17 -1.19
C LYS A 170 8.91 -17.21 -1.27
N ARG A 171 9.25 -17.66 -2.49
CA ARG A 171 10.29 -18.66 -2.70
C ARG A 171 11.65 -18.18 -2.19
N LYS A 172 12.09 -17.00 -2.63
CA LYS A 172 13.36 -16.41 -2.20
C LYS A 172 13.38 -16.11 -0.71
N LEU A 173 12.26 -15.64 -0.14
CA LEU A 173 12.15 -15.40 1.29
C LEU A 173 12.31 -16.71 2.09
N SER A 174 11.63 -17.78 1.68
CA SER A 174 11.79 -19.12 2.29
C SER A 174 13.21 -19.65 2.15
N GLU A 175 13.87 -19.46 1.00
CA GLU A 175 15.28 -19.82 0.80
C GLU A 175 16.20 -19.10 1.80
N VAL A 176 16.01 -17.78 2.00
CA VAL A 176 16.78 -17.00 2.98
C VAL A 176 16.52 -17.48 4.40
N ILE A 177 15.26 -17.71 4.78
CA ILE A 177 14.88 -18.19 6.11
C ILE A 177 15.56 -19.54 6.40
N ASN A 178 15.41 -20.51 5.49
CA ASN A 178 15.99 -21.85 5.67
C ASN A 178 17.52 -21.79 5.75
N THR A 179 18.16 -20.98 4.90
CA THR A 179 19.61 -20.78 4.92
C THR A 179 20.07 -20.18 6.24
N THR A 180 19.35 -19.18 6.74
CA THR A 180 19.63 -18.50 8.02
C THR A 180 19.53 -19.50 9.18
N SER A 181 18.46 -20.30 9.24
CA SER A 181 18.27 -21.30 10.30
C SER A 181 19.35 -22.39 10.29
N LEU A 182 19.73 -22.89 9.12
CA LEU A 182 20.79 -23.89 8.99
C LEU A 182 22.15 -23.33 9.43
N PHE A 183 22.46 -22.09 9.04
CA PHE A 183 23.72 -21.45 9.40
C PHE A 183 23.76 -21.11 10.90
N TYR A 184 22.66 -20.59 11.44
CA TYR A 184 22.52 -20.34 12.88
C TYR A 184 22.77 -21.59 13.71
N LYS A 185 22.18 -22.74 13.33
CA LYS A 185 22.42 -24.02 14.02
C LYS A 185 23.91 -24.37 14.06
N LYS A 186 24.59 -24.34 12.90
CA LYS A 186 26.04 -24.63 12.80
C LYS A 186 26.90 -23.69 13.65
N VAL A 187 26.51 -22.43 13.72
CA VAL A 187 27.22 -21.40 14.48
C VAL A 187 26.95 -21.59 15.99
N SER A 188 25.74 -21.97 16.39
CA SER A 188 25.36 -22.24 17.77
C SER A 188 26.00 -23.51 18.37
N GLU A 189 26.35 -24.49 17.52
CA GLU A 189 27.08 -25.71 17.90
C GLU A 189 28.55 -25.45 18.25
N LYS A 190 29.04 -24.22 18.10
CA LYS A 190 30.40 -23.78 18.48
C LYS A 190 30.35 -22.74 19.62
N PRO A 191 29.93 -23.14 20.84
CA PRO A 191 29.68 -22.21 21.94
C PRO A 191 30.91 -21.38 22.36
N GLU A 192 32.11 -21.97 22.28
CA GLU A 192 33.40 -21.31 22.55
C GLU A 192 33.62 -20.03 21.73
N MET A 193 33.04 -19.95 20.53
CA MET A 193 33.14 -18.77 19.65
C MET A 193 32.35 -17.57 20.17
N PHE A 194 31.34 -17.78 21.02
CA PHE A 194 30.46 -16.73 21.55
C PHE A 194 30.74 -16.34 22.98
N GLU A 195 31.47 -17.16 23.75
CA GLU A 195 31.77 -16.90 25.15
C GLU A 195 32.51 -15.55 25.34
N LYS A 196 33.36 -15.17 24.39
CA LYS A 196 34.08 -13.87 24.41
C LYS A 196 33.28 -12.70 23.80
N LEU A 197 32.13 -12.94 23.16
CA LEU A 197 31.38 -11.95 22.37
C LEU A 197 29.86 -12.04 22.60
N LEU A 198 29.43 -11.93 23.86
CA LEU A 198 28.02 -12.01 24.27
C LEU A 198 27.09 -11.07 23.46
N LYS A 199 27.56 -9.85 23.13
CA LYS A 199 26.80 -8.89 22.30
C LYS A 199 26.53 -9.43 20.89
N SER A 200 27.52 -10.09 20.27
CA SER A 200 27.39 -10.69 18.94
C SER A 200 26.37 -11.81 18.91
N LYS A 201 26.35 -12.66 19.93
CA LYS A 201 25.33 -13.71 20.10
C LYS A 201 23.93 -13.10 20.17
N ILE A 202 23.73 -12.14 21.08
CA ILE A 202 22.43 -11.45 21.25
C ILE A 202 21.97 -10.83 19.91
N LYS A 203 22.89 -10.24 19.15
CA LYS A 203 22.61 -9.64 17.85
C LYS A 203 22.20 -10.68 16.81
N ILE A 204 22.95 -11.77 16.66
CA ILE A 204 22.63 -12.86 15.72
C ILE A 204 21.28 -13.51 16.08
N ASP A 205 21.02 -13.75 17.37
CA ASP A 205 19.74 -14.30 17.83
C ASP A 205 18.58 -13.36 17.47
N ALA A 206 18.75 -12.05 17.69
CA ALA A 206 17.73 -11.05 17.37
C ALA A 206 17.48 -10.95 15.86
N LEU A 207 18.53 -10.97 15.03
CA LEU A 207 18.43 -10.98 13.56
C LEU A 207 17.71 -12.23 13.04
N THR A 208 18.03 -13.39 13.61
CA THR A 208 17.37 -14.66 13.25
C THR A 208 15.88 -14.61 13.58
N ASP A 209 15.53 -14.14 14.78
CA ASP A 209 14.13 -13.94 15.19
C ASP A 209 13.40 -12.97 14.26
N GLU A 210 14.05 -11.87 13.84
CA GLU A 210 13.49 -10.91 12.87
C GLU A 210 13.20 -11.54 11.50
N ILE A 211 14.15 -12.32 10.97
CA ILE A 211 14.01 -13.04 9.70
C ILE A 211 12.84 -14.05 9.78
N LEU A 212 12.73 -14.77 10.90
CA LEU A 212 11.63 -15.71 11.14
C LEU A 212 10.28 -15.00 11.28
N CYS A 213 10.23 -13.83 11.91
CA CYS A 213 9.02 -13.02 12.02
C CYS A 213 8.43 -12.65 10.65
N ARG A 214 9.26 -12.45 9.62
CA ARG A 214 8.78 -12.17 8.25
C ARG A 214 8.00 -13.33 7.64
N LYS A 215 8.28 -14.57 8.06
CA LYS A 215 7.46 -15.74 7.70
C LYS A 215 6.04 -15.58 8.22
N LEU A 216 5.87 -15.14 9.48
CA LEU A 216 4.55 -14.97 10.09
C LEU A 216 3.70 -13.95 9.33
N ILE A 217 4.29 -12.85 8.85
CA ILE A 217 3.60 -11.81 8.06
C ILE A 217 3.04 -12.36 6.75
N LEU A 218 3.78 -13.22 6.05
CA LEU A 218 3.31 -13.81 4.79
C LEU A 218 2.08 -14.71 4.96
N TYR A 219 1.85 -15.23 6.16
CA TYR A 219 0.78 -16.16 6.47
C TYR A 219 -0.23 -15.60 7.49
N SER A 220 -0.13 -14.32 7.89
CA SER A 220 -0.94 -13.74 8.97
C SER A 220 -2.31 -13.28 8.46
N SER A 221 -3.28 -14.19 8.43
CA SER A 221 -4.70 -13.85 8.36
C SER A 221 -5.44 -14.06 9.68
N SER A 222 -4.77 -14.57 10.73
CA SER A 222 -5.39 -14.83 12.04
C SER A 222 -4.84 -13.92 13.15
N VAL A 223 -5.74 -13.45 14.01
CA VAL A 223 -5.44 -12.64 15.22
C VAL A 223 -4.40 -13.34 16.09
N HIS A 224 -4.47 -14.67 16.22
CA HIS A 224 -3.48 -15.45 16.96
C HIS A 224 -2.06 -15.28 16.42
N ARG A 225 -1.86 -15.28 15.10
CA ARG A 225 -0.54 -15.10 14.48
C ARG A 225 0.01 -13.68 14.68
N MET A 226 -0.85 -12.67 14.71
CA MET A 226 -0.47 -11.29 15.06
C MET A 226 0.03 -11.21 16.52
N SER A 227 -0.64 -11.91 17.44
CA SER A 227 -0.22 -11.94 18.85
C SER A 227 1.16 -12.60 19.03
N VAL A 228 1.44 -13.68 18.29
CA VAL A 228 2.74 -14.37 18.28
C VAL A 228 3.83 -13.48 17.67
N TYR A 229 3.53 -12.84 16.53
CA TYR A 229 4.42 -11.87 15.89
C TYR A 229 4.79 -10.73 16.86
N ARG A 230 3.81 -10.16 17.56
CA ARG A 230 4.06 -9.13 18.58
C ARG A 230 4.95 -9.64 19.70
N LYS A 231 4.67 -10.82 20.28
CA LYS A 231 5.48 -11.39 21.37
C LYS A 231 6.95 -11.54 20.95
N LEU A 232 7.21 -12.03 19.74
CA LEU A 232 8.56 -12.13 19.19
C LEU A 232 9.21 -10.74 19.00
N LYS A 233 8.46 -9.77 18.45
CA LYS A 233 8.95 -8.39 18.31
C LYS A 233 9.28 -7.74 19.64
N SER A 234 8.46 -7.92 20.67
CA SER A 234 8.73 -7.40 22.02
C SER A 234 9.96 -8.07 22.65
N LYS A 235 10.19 -9.36 22.40
CA LYS A 235 11.42 -10.05 22.80
C LYS A 235 12.65 -9.46 22.09
N ASN A 236 12.55 -9.21 20.79
CA ASN A 236 13.61 -8.58 20.00
C ASN A 236 13.88 -7.14 20.43
N LEU A 237 12.85 -6.36 20.76
CA LEU A 237 13.01 -5.01 21.28
C LEU A 237 13.94 -5.00 22.50
N LYS A 238 13.68 -5.87 23.48
CA LYS A 238 14.54 -6.01 24.67
C LYS A 238 15.99 -6.36 24.32
N LYS A 239 16.22 -7.20 23.30
CA LYS A 239 17.56 -7.55 22.83
C LYS A 239 18.27 -6.33 22.20
N PHE A 240 17.59 -5.59 21.32
CA PHE A 240 18.20 -4.42 20.65
C PHE A 240 18.42 -3.24 21.60
N VAL A 241 17.60 -3.09 22.64
CA VAL A 241 17.87 -2.15 23.75
C VAL A 241 19.19 -2.48 24.44
N LYS A 242 19.45 -3.76 24.78
CA LYS A 242 20.74 -4.18 25.36
C LYS A 242 21.94 -3.96 24.42
N LEU A 243 21.69 -3.90 23.12
CA LEU A 243 22.71 -3.66 22.10
C LEU A 243 22.89 -2.18 21.76
N ASN A 244 22.06 -1.28 22.29
CA ASN A 244 21.97 0.12 21.87
C ASN A 244 21.77 0.29 20.35
N ASP A 245 21.02 -0.61 19.71
CA ASP A 245 20.67 -0.49 18.28
C ASP A 245 19.43 0.40 18.12
N HIS A 246 19.63 1.72 18.19
CA HIS A 246 18.56 2.72 18.17
C HIS A 246 17.63 2.57 16.96
N GLU A 247 18.19 2.34 15.78
CA GLU A 247 17.43 2.23 14.54
C GLU A 247 16.44 1.06 14.59
N ARG A 248 16.89 -0.10 15.08
CA ARG A 248 16.02 -1.28 15.23
C ARG A 248 15.00 -1.10 16.35
N ILE A 249 15.38 -0.45 17.44
CA ILE A 249 14.45 -0.07 18.51
C ILE A 249 13.26 0.71 17.90
N TYR A 250 13.53 1.72 17.08
CA TYR A 250 12.48 2.53 16.47
C TYR A 250 11.58 1.74 15.51
N LYS A 251 12.17 0.98 14.58
CA LYS A 251 11.40 0.17 13.60
C LYS A 251 10.54 -0.90 14.26
N ILE A 252 11.06 -1.53 15.32
CA ILE A 252 10.32 -2.55 16.07
C ILE A 252 9.19 -1.91 16.87
N SER A 253 9.41 -0.76 17.51
CA SER A 253 8.35 -0.02 18.21
C SER A 253 7.20 0.39 17.28
N ILE A 254 7.51 0.87 16.06
CA ILE A 254 6.50 1.13 15.03
C ILE A 254 5.72 -0.16 14.70
N SER A 255 6.42 -1.28 14.48
CA SER A 255 5.79 -2.56 14.13
C SER A 255 4.87 -3.10 15.24
N ILE A 256 5.30 -2.98 16.51
CA ILE A 256 4.53 -3.38 17.68
C ILE A 256 3.29 -2.49 17.83
N SER A 257 3.44 -1.16 17.75
CA SER A 257 2.31 -0.22 17.87
C SER A 257 1.25 -0.44 16.79
N VAL A 258 1.65 -0.71 15.53
CA VAL A 258 0.72 -1.08 14.45
C VAL A 258 -0.07 -2.33 14.82
N THR A 259 0.59 -3.36 15.33
CA THR A 259 -0.07 -4.62 15.71
C THR A 259 -1.05 -4.42 16.87
N LEU A 260 -0.64 -3.65 17.89
CA LEU A 260 -1.48 -3.33 19.05
C LEU A 260 -2.75 -2.57 18.66
N ARG A 261 -2.62 -1.56 17.78
CA ARG A 261 -3.76 -0.82 17.23
C ARG A 261 -4.72 -1.72 16.47
N LEU A 262 -4.21 -2.64 15.65
CA LEU A 262 -5.05 -3.60 14.91
C LEU A 262 -5.80 -4.56 15.85
N GLU A 263 -5.28 -4.79 17.06
CA GLU A 263 -5.93 -5.57 18.12
C GLU A 263 -6.81 -4.71 19.06
N GLY A 264 -6.93 -3.39 18.82
CA GLY A 264 -7.71 -2.47 19.67
C GLY A 264 -7.04 -2.10 21.01
N LYS A 265 -5.77 -2.44 21.21
CA LYS A 265 -4.99 -2.17 22.43
C LYS A 265 -4.29 -0.81 22.34
N PHE A 266 -5.08 0.27 22.35
CA PHE A 266 -4.57 1.64 22.12
C PHE A 266 -3.60 2.12 23.21
N GLU A 267 -3.91 1.88 24.49
CA GLU A 267 -3.04 2.27 25.61
C GLU A 267 -1.69 1.54 25.61
N GLU A 268 -1.67 0.24 25.34
CA GLU A 268 -0.41 -0.50 25.17
C GLU A 268 0.39 0.05 23.97
N ALA A 269 -0.29 0.44 22.88
CA ALA A 269 0.37 1.06 21.73
C ALA A 269 0.98 2.42 22.11
N ARG A 270 0.25 3.22 22.91
CA ARG A 270 0.69 4.51 23.45
C ARG A 270 1.97 4.35 24.26
N GLN A 271 2.00 3.41 25.21
CA GLN A 271 3.18 3.13 26.04
C GLN A 271 4.42 2.80 25.20
N VAL A 272 4.28 1.96 24.16
CA VAL A 272 5.39 1.60 23.26
C VAL A 272 5.90 2.81 22.48
N LEU A 273 5.00 3.67 21.99
CA LEU A 273 5.36 4.87 21.25
C LEU A 273 6.00 5.93 22.16
N THR A 274 5.47 6.14 23.36
CA THR A 274 6.05 7.06 24.36
C THR A 274 7.45 6.62 24.75
N TYR A 275 7.67 5.31 24.99
CA TYR A 275 9.01 4.78 25.23
C TYR A 275 9.97 5.11 24.07
N ALA A 276 9.53 4.89 22.83
CA ALA A 276 10.36 5.17 21.66
C ALA A 276 10.62 6.67 21.45
N LEU A 277 9.65 7.52 21.76
CA LEU A 277 9.79 8.98 21.76
C LEU A 277 10.86 9.43 22.77
N THR A 278 10.73 9.03 24.03
CA THR A 278 11.71 9.36 25.07
C THR A 278 13.10 8.84 24.69
N HIS A 279 13.18 7.61 24.16
CA HIS A 279 14.44 7.05 23.67
C HIS A 279 15.03 7.83 22.50
N SER A 280 14.22 8.38 21.60
CA SER A 280 14.70 9.23 20.51
C SER A 280 15.20 10.59 20.98
N ILE A 281 14.50 11.24 21.91
CA ILE A 281 14.91 12.53 22.51
C ILE A 281 16.24 12.37 23.25
N ASN A 282 16.34 11.37 24.13
CA ASN A 282 17.54 11.14 24.94
C ASN A 282 18.79 10.82 24.11
N ASN A 283 18.62 10.39 22.85
CA ASN A 283 19.71 10.08 21.93
C ASN A 283 19.83 11.10 20.78
N SER A 284 19.19 12.27 20.89
CA SER A 284 19.26 13.35 19.88
C SER A 284 18.83 12.93 18.47
N HIS A 285 17.85 12.02 18.38
CA HIS A 285 17.26 11.57 17.12
C HIS A 285 15.95 12.32 16.83
N ASP A 286 16.07 13.61 16.52
CA ASP A 286 14.93 14.55 16.40
C ASP A 286 13.91 14.15 15.34
N SER A 287 14.36 13.57 14.23
CA SER A 287 13.47 13.16 13.14
C SER A 287 12.58 12.00 13.60
N GLU A 288 13.16 11.02 14.30
CA GLU A 288 12.41 9.91 14.90
C GLU A 288 11.49 10.40 16.02
N ALA A 289 11.93 11.36 16.84
CA ALA A 289 11.09 11.98 17.87
C ALA A 289 9.84 12.63 17.26
N LYS A 290 10.00 13.42 16.19
CA LYS A 290 8.86 14.00 15.45
C LYS A 290 7.91 12.94 14.92
N LEU A 291 8.43 11.83 14.41
CA LEU A 291 7.60 10.71 13.93
C LEU A 291 6.83 10.03 15.07
N PHE A 292 7.46 9.78 16.22
CA PHE A 292 6.80 9.13 17.35
C PHE A 292 5.73 10.04 17.97
N ASN A 293 6.00 11.34 18.09
CA ASN A 293 5.00 12.30 18.51
C ASN A 293 3.78 12.29 17.57
N LEU A 294 4.01 12.27 16.25
CA LEU A 294 2.95 12.14 15.26
C LEU A 294 2.13 10.84 15.44
N LEU A 295 2.79 9.71 15.70
CA LEU A 295 2.09 8.43 15.89
C LEU A 295 1.29 8.35 17.20
N ILE A 296 1.69 9.11 18.23
CA ILE A 296 0.91 9.26 19.47
C ILE A 296 -0.33 10.11 19.20
N LEU A 297 -0.19 11.22 18.48
CA LEU A 297 -1.34 12.04 18.05
C LEU A 297 -2.31 11.26 17.15
N GLU A 298 -1.81 10.30 16.36
CA GLU A 298 -2.67 9.38 15.59
C GLU A 298 -3.58 8.57 16.54
N LEU A 299 -3.08 8.15 17.72
CA LEU A 299 -3.88 7.45 18.74
C LEU A 299 -4.93 8.39 19.35
N ASP A 300 -4.55 9.61 19.70
CA ASP A 300 -5.48 10.62 20.23
C ASP A 300 -6.61 10.90 19.24
N TYR A 301 -6.29 10.96 17.94
CA TYR A 301 -7.28 11.05 16.88
C TYR A 301 -8.17 9.80 16.76
N TYR A 302 -7.67 8.60 17.07
CA TYR A 302 -8.52 7.41 17.11
C TYR A 302 -9.53 7.43 18.26
N GLU A 303 -9.16 8.01 19.41
CA GLU A 303 -10.01 8.16 20.60
C GLU A 303 -10.98 9.35 20.48
N ASN A 304 -10.50 10.49 20.00
CA ASN A 304 -11.28 11.72 19.80
C ASN A 304 -11.08 12.28 18.39
N LYS A 305 -12.11 12.14 17.57
CA LYS A 305 -12.07 12.55 16.17
C LYS A 305 -12.03 14.06 15.92
N ILE A 306 -12.35 14.87 16.94
CA ILE A 306 -12.37 16.34 16.87
C ILE A 306 -10.96 16.91 16.60
N SER A 307 -9.90 16.20 17.00
CA SER A 307 -8.50 16.62 16.79
C SER A 307 -7.99 16.44 15.35
N GLY A 308 -8.83 15.98 14.41
CA GLY A 308 -8.41 15.59 13.07
C GLY A 308 -7.71 16.68 12.25
N VAL A 309 -8.14 17.95 12.39
CA VAL A 309 -7.52 19.09 11.68
C VAL A 309 -6.12 19.38 12.21
N ASP A 310 -5.95 19.39 13.53
CA ASP A 310 -4.64 19.59 14.14
C ASP A 310 -3.69 18.44 13.81
N PHE A 311 -4.18 17.20 13.93
CA PHE A 311 -3.43 16.02 13.54
C PHE A 311 -2.99 16.07 12.07
N PHE A 312 -3.86 16.49 11.16
CA PHE A 312 -3.50 16.68 9.74
C PHE A 312 -2.40 17.72 9.56
N ARG A 313 -2.52 18.88 10.22
CA ARG A 313 -1.51 19.95 10.19
C ARG A 313 -0.15 19.45 10.69
N GLN A 314 -0.12 18.76 11.83
CA GLN A 314 1.11 18.20 12.38
C GLN A 314 1.71 17.10 11.48
N CYS A 315 0.86 16.27 10.88
CA CYS A 315 1.28 15.25 9.92
C CYS A 315 1.91 15.86 8.67
N LYS A 316 1.32 16.94 8.15
CA LYS A 316 1.83 17.70 7.01
C LYS A 316 3.19 18.31 7.34
N ASN A 317 3.30 19.02 8.47
CA ASN A 317 4.56 19.61 8.91
C ASN A 317 5.67 18.56 9.08
N CYS A 318 5.33 17.41 9.66
CA CYS A 318 6.25 16.29 9.82
C CYS A 318 6.76 15.78 8.45
N TYR A 319 5.85 15.54 7.50
CA TYR A 319 6.21 15.11 6.15
C TYR A 319 7.03 16.16 5.38
N GLU A 320 6.65 17.43 5.43
CA GLU A 320 7.33 18.53 4.73
C GLU A 320 8.75 18.76 5.28
N SER A 321 9.01 18.38 6.53
CA SER A 321 10.37 18.39 7.10
C SER A 321 11.27 17.27 6.58
N TYR A 322 10.72 16.26 5.92
CA TYR A 322 11.48 15.13 5.39
C TYR A 322 11.90 15.36 3.95
N THR A 323 13.13 14.94 3.63
CA THR A 323 13.69 15.06 2.28
C THR A 323 13.94 13.67 1.72
N LEU A 324 13.37 13.40 0.54
CA LEU A 324 13.60 12.15 -0.18
C LEU A 324 15.10 11.95 -0.44
N GLY A 325 15.62 10.77 -0.10
CA GLY A 325 17.04 10.45 -0.25
C GLY A 325 17.96 10.98 0.86
N LYS A 326 17.45 11.74 1.83
CA LYS A 326 18.17 12.13 3.06
C LYS A 326 17.50 11.59 4.32
N THR A 327 16.18 11.46 4.31
CA THR A 327 15.41 10.86 5.40
C THR A 327 15.24 9.36 5.16
N LYS A 328 15.33 8.56 6.22
CA LYS A 328 15.12 7.11 6.16
C LYS A 328 13.73 6.79 5.56
N SER A 329 13.71 5.85 4.63
CA SER A 329 12.55 5.49 3.81
C SER A 329 11.31 5.11 4.63
N TYR A 330 11.48 4.46 5.79
CA TYR A 330 10.35 4.09 6.64
C TYR A 330 9.63 5.31 7.24
N MET A 331 10.34 6.41 7.48
CA MET A 331 9.77 7.62 8.08
C MET A 331 8.92 8.36 7.06
N LEU A 332 9.47 8.57 5.86
CA LEU A 332 8.76 9.13 4.70
C LEU A 332 7.48 8.34 4.42
N TYR A 333 7.59 7.02 4.35
CA TYR A 333 6.44 6.15 4.12
C TYR A 333 5.39 6.26 5.23
N THR A 334 5.81 6.27 6.49
CA THR A 334 4.89 6.31 7.64
C THR A 334 4.13 7.63 7.69
N ALA A 335 4.83 8.76 7.55
CA ALA A 335 4.19 10.08 7.53
C ALA A 335 3.22 10.25 6.34
N LEU A 336 3.62 9.84 5.13
CA LEU A 336 2.72 9.86 3.96
C LEU A 336 1.50 8.95 4.14
N TRP A 337 1.68 7.80 4.78
CA TRP A 337 0.57 6.89 5.08
C TRP A 337 -0.41 7.52 6.07
N CYS A 338 0.08 8.19 7.12
CA CYS A 338 -0.75 8.95 8.05
C CYS A 338 -1.50 10.08 7.33
N LEU A 339 -0.82 10.85 6.46
CA LEU A 339 -1.45 11.90 5.64
C LEU A 339 -2.58 11.35 4.77
N CYS A 340 -2.34 10.25 4.06
CA CYS A 340 -3.38 9.61 3.24
C CYS A 340 -4.60 9.18 4.07
N LYS A 341 -4.36 8.65 5.29
CA LYS A 341 -5.44 8.25 6.20
C LYS A 341 -6.24 9.42 6.73
N ILE A 342 -5.57 10.49 7.18
CA ILE A 342 -6.26 11.63 7.80
C ILE A 342 -6.92 12.53 6.74
N ALA A 343 -6.33 12.66 5.55
CA ALA A 343 -6.94 13.40 4.44
C ALA A 343 -8.32 12.82 4.06
N ASN A 344 -8.48 11.49 4.12
CA ASN A 344 -9.77 10.84 3.90
C ASN A 344 -10.83 11.22 4.94
N TYR A 345 -10.41 11.66 6.13
CA TYR A 345 -11.31 12.00 7.23
C TYR A 345 -11.66 13.49 7.26
N ILE A 346 -10.71 14.37 6.95
CA ILE A 346 -10.93 15.83 6.92
C ILE A 346 -11.60 16.32 5.63
N ASP A 347 -12.09 15.39 4.80
CA ASP A 347 -12.85 15.63 3.57
C ASP A 347 -12.15 16.55 2.53
N SER A 348 -10.82 16.57 2.52
CA SER A 348 -10.06 17.29 1.50
C SER A 348 -9.71 16.36 0.34
N GLU A 349 -10.63 16.22 -0.62
CA GLU A 349 -10.43 15.38 -1.81
C GLU A 349 -9.12 15.73 -2.57
N GLN A 350 -8.79 17.02 -2.64
CA GLN A 350 -7.55 17.49 -3.27
C GLN A 350 -6.31 16.99 -2.53
N ASP A 351 -6.31 17.06 -1.18
CA ASP A 351 -5.21 16.55 -0.37
C ASP A 351 -5.12 15.03 -0.41
N VAL A 352 -6.26 14.32 -0.36
CA VAL A 352 -6.31 12.85 -0.52
C VAL A 352 -5.62 12.46 -1.82
N LYS A 353 -6.01 13.09 -2.92
CA LYS A 353 -5.44 12.81 -4.24
C LYS A 353 -3.96 13.16 -4.29
N LYS A 354 -3.58 14.35 -3.80
CA LYS A 354 -2.19 14.82 -3.75
C LYS A 354 -1.29 13.84 -3.00
N TYR A 355 -1.60 13.54 -1.73
CA TYR A 355 -0.74 12.68 -0.90
C TYR A 355 -0.79 11.22 -1.32
N SER A 356 -1.90 10.75 -1.89
CA SER A 356 -1.97 9.39 -2.43
C SER A 356 -1.10 9.22 -3.67
N VAL A 357 -1.07 10.23 -4.56
CA VAL A 357 -0.13 10.27 -5.69
C VAL A 357 1.31 10.35 -5.20
N GLU A 358 1.57 11.16 -4.17
CA GLU A 358 2.91 11.30 -3.59
C GLU A 358 3.40 9.99 -2.95
N LEU A 359 2.51 9.27 -2.26
CA LEU A 359 2.80 7.93 -1.72
C LEU A 359 3.12 6.92 -2.82
N ILE A 360 2.39 6.95 -3.96
CA ILE A 360 2.70 6.10 -5.11
C ILE A 360 4.10 6.41 -5.65
N LYS A 361 4.41 7.69 -5.84
CA LYS A 361 5.72 8.12 -6.33
C LYS A 361 6.83 7.64 -5.40
N VAL A 362 6.72 7.92 -4.10
CA VAL A 362 7.73 7.51 -3.11
C VAL A 362 7.88 5.99 -3.10
N CYS A 363 6.78 5.23 -3.02
CA CYS A 363 6.83 3.76 -3.04
C CYS A 363 7.50 3.24 -4.32
N SER A 364 7.19 3.82 -5.49
CA SER A 364 7.79 3.45 -6.77
C SER A 364 9.30 3.77 -6.78
N ILE A 365 9.70 4.96 -6.34
CA ILE A 365 11.09 5.42 -6.33
C ILE A 365 11.93 4.61 -5.33
N ILE A 366 11.41 4.21 -4.18
CA ILE A 366 12.15 3.38 -3.21
C ILE A 366 12.09 1.88 -3.55
N GLY A 367 11.34 1.47 -4.58
CA GLY A 367 11.29 0.08 -5.03
C GLY A 367 10.24 -0.81 -4.35
N ARG A 368 9.30 -0.22 -3.60
CA ARG A 368 8.08 -0.85 -3.08
C ARG A 368 6.97 -0.86 -4.15
N LYS A 369 7.28 -1.50 -5.28
CA LYS A 369 6.46 -1.42 -6.50
C LYS A 369 5.04 -1.97 -6.33
N TYR A 370 4.85 -2.97 -5.47
CA TYR A 370 3.55 -3.58 -5.27
C TYR A 370 2.64 -2.68 -4.45
N GLU A 371 3.17 -2.00 -3.44
CA GLU A 371 2.44 -0.99 -2.69
C GLU A 371 2.09 0.22 -3.56
N ALA A 372 3.01 0.66 -4.43
CA ALA A 372 2.73 1.71 -5.41
C ALA A 372 1.62 1.31 -6.40
N ALA A 373 1.68 0.10 -6.94
CA ALA A 373 0.67 -0.42 -7.87
C ALA A 373 -0.70 -0.60 -7.18
N ASP A 374 -0.71 -1.13 -5.94
CA ASP A 374 -1.93 -1.26 -5.12
C ASP A 374 -2.57 0.10 -4.89
N ARG A 375 -1.80 1.09 -4.43
CA ARG A 375 -2.35 2.43 -4.21
C ARG A 375 -2.80 3.10 -5.50
N SER A 376 -2.08 2.93 -6.60
CA SER A 376 -2.49 3.45 -7.92
C SER A 376 -3.79 2.84 -8.41
N PHE A 377 -3.99 1.54 -8.19
CA PHE A 377 -5.25 0.88 -8.48
C PHE A 377 -6.39 1.51 -7.69
N TRP A 378 -6.26 1.66 -6.37
CA TRP A 378 -7.32 2.24 -5.53
C TRP A 378 -7.66 3.69 -5.92
N ILE A 379 -6.68 4.55 -6.21
CA ILE A 379 -6.97 5.91 -6.69
C ILE A 379 -7.77 5.90 -8.00
N LYS A 380 -7.37 5.06 -8.97
CA LYS A 380 -8.10 4.94 -10.23
C LYS A 380 -9.50 4.40 -10.02
N SER A 381 -9.62 3.41 -9.14
CA SER A 381 -10.87 2.77 -8.74
C SER A 381 -11.84 3.76 -8.09
N ASP A 382 -11.36 4.60 -7.18
CA ASP A 382 -12.14 5.64 -6.51
C ASP A 382 -12.58 6.72 -7.50
N LYS A 383 -11.67 7.14 -8.40
CA LYS A 383 -12.02 8.07 -9.49
C LYS A 383 -13.08 7.50 -10.42
N MET A 384 -12.97 6.22 -10.78
CA MET A 384 -13.97 5.56 -11.61
C MET A 384 -15.33 5.51 -10.91
N LYS A 385 -15.36 5.22 -9.60
CA LYS A 385 -16.60 5.30 -8.81
C LYS A 385 -17.23 6.69 -8.84
N SER A 386 -16.44 7.75 -8.62
CA SER A 386 -16.94 9.12 -8.69
C SER A 386 -17.41 9.52 -10.10
N ASP A 387 -16.79 8.96 -11.14
CA ASP A 387 -17.17 9.21 -12.54
C ASP A 387 -18.47 8.45 -12.93
N ILE A 388 -18.74 7.29 -12.32
CA ILE A 388 -19.98 6.50 -12.51
C ILE A 388 -21.17 7.16 -11.80
N VAL A 389 -20.95 7.76 -10.63
CA VAL A 389 -21.99 8.35 -9.79
C VAL A 389 -21.67 9.83 -9.56
N LYS A 390 -22.14 10.71 -10.45
CA LYS A 390 -22.18 12.14 -10.14
C LYS A 390 -23.44 12.43 -9.34
N TRP A 391 -23.31 12.51 -8.03
CA TRP A 391 -24.38 13.01 -7.17
C TRP A 391 -24.74 14.43 -7.65
N LYS A 392 -25.99 14.65 -8.06
CA LYS A 392 -26.57 15.98 -8.20
C LYS A 392 -27.70 16.07 -7.20
N ILE A 393 -27.53 16.88 -6.17
CA ILE A 393 -28.63 17.18 -5.26
C ILE A 393 -29.34 18.38 -5.86
N ASP A 394 -30.61 18.23 -6.22
CA ASP A 394 -31.42 19.36 -6.64
C ASP A 394 -31.76 20.20 -5.40
N LYS A 395 -31.81 21.53 -5.55
CA LYS A 395 -32.01 22.48 -4.43
C LYS A 395 -33.35 22.25 -3.71
N GLU A 396 -34.22 21.40 -4.25
CA GLU A 396 -35.45 20.90 -3.64
C GLU A 396 -35.48 19.36 -3.53
N LYS A 397 -34.83 18.80 -2.49
CA LYS A 397 -35.13 17.48 -1.87
C LYS A 397 -34.93 16.18 -2.66
N ASP A 398 -34.34 16.14 -3.84
CA ASP A 398 -34.04 14.87 -4.56
C ASP A 398 -32.56 14.71 -4.97
N ILE A 399 -32.07 13.46 -4.95
CA ILE A 399 -30.74 13.09 -5.43
C ILE A 399 -30.85 12.53 -6.85
N LEU A 400 -30.42 13.30 -7.84
CA LEU A 400 -30.26 12.85 -9.23
C LEU A 400 -28.89 12.19 -9.42
N ILE A 401 -28.86 11.01 -10.03
CA ILE A 401 -27.63 10.28 -10.37
C ILE A 401 -27.61 10.03 -11.89
N PRO A 402 -26.86 10.82 -12.68
CA PRO A 402 -26.67 10.55 -14.10
C PRO A 402 -25.72 9.37 -14.29
N TYR A 403 -26.18 8.32 -14.98
CA TYR A 403 -25.42 7.11 -15.30
C TYR A 403 -24.51 7.31 -16.53
N PHE A 404 -23.23 6.89 -16.47
CA PHE A 404 -22.28 6.95 -17.59
C PHE A 404 -21.70 5.57 -17.95
N ASP A 405 -22.21 4.97 -19.04
CA ASP A 405 -22.03 3.54 -19.38
C ASP A 405 -20.67 3.19 -20.04
N LYS A 406 -20.08 4.09 -20.84
CA LYS A 406 -18.98 3.71 -21.77
C LYS A 406 -17.54 3.79 -21.23
N ILE A 407 -17.26 4.59 -20.20
CA ILE A 407 -15.88 4.90 -19.78
C ILE A 407 -15.37 3.91 -18.70
N ALA A 408 -16.28 3.30 -17.94
CA ALA A 408 -15.95 2.46 -16.79
C ALA A 408 -15.44 1.05 -17.15
N HIS A 409 -15.96 0.41 -18.20
CA HIS A 409 -15.70 -1.03 -18.45
C HIS A 409 -14.31 -1.35 -19.00
N GLN A 410 -13.83 -0.63 -20.02
CA GLN A 410 -12.52 -0.91 -20.65
C GLN A 410 -11.36 -0.57 -19.72
N ASN A 411 -11.39 0.60 -19.08
CA ASN A 411 -10.30 1.03 -18.20
C ASN A 411 -10.19 0.19 -16.92
N PHE A 412 -11.32 -0.40 -16.47
CA PHE A 412 -11.35 -1.23 -15.27
C PHE A 412 -10.83 -2.64 -15.51
N ALA A 413 -11.22 -3.30 -16.60
CA ALA A 413 -10.70 -4.62 -16.94
C ALA A 413 -9.16 -4.60 -17.05
N ASP A 414 -8.61 -3.59 -17.73
CA ASP A 414 -7.16 -3.43 -17.88
C ASP A 414 -6.45 -3.12 -16.56
N SER A 415 -7.06 -2.30 -15.70
CA SER A 415 -6.51 -1.97 -14.37
C SER A 415 -6.57 -3.17 -13.42
N PHE A 416 -7.62 -3.99 -13.49
CA PHE A 416 -7.81 -5.21 -12.70
C PHE A 416 -6.86 -6.33 -13.13
N PHE A 417 -6.73 -6.61 -14.43
CA PHE A 417 -5.76 -7.58 -14.94
C PHE A 417 -4.33 -7.14 -14.65
N SER A 418 -4.04 -5.84 -14.75
CA SER A 418 -2.75 -5.30 -14.30
C SER A 418 -2.58 -5.53 -12.80
N PHE A 419 -3.54 -5.16 -11.95
CA PHE A 419 -3.45 -5.34 -10.50
C PHE A 419 -3.27 -6.81 -10.09
N GLN A 420 -3.99 -7.75 -10.70
CA GLN A 420 -3.83 -9.19 -10.43
C GLN A 420 -2.45 -9.72 -10.87
N ARG A 421 -1.94 -9.27 -12.02
CA ARG A 421 -0.59 -9.62 -12.49
C ARG A 421 0.51 -9.11 -11.56
N HIS A 422 0.29 -7.99 -10.88
CA HIS A 422 1.21 -7.46 -9.88
C HIS A 422 0.98 -8.13 -8.51
N SER A 423 -0.24 -8.28 -8.05
CA SER A 423 -0.56 -8.93 -6.77
C SER A 423 -0.64 -10.45 -6.93
N TYR A 424 0.49 -11.12 -7.16
CA TYR A 424 0.57 -12.58 -7.00
C TYR A 424 0.10 -12.96 -5.59
N GLU A 425 -0.94 -13.78 -5.54
CA GLU A 425 -1.70 -14.19 -4.35
C GLU A 425 -2.14 -12.98 -3.49
N ILE A 426 -3.42 -12.61 -3.62
CA ILE A 426 -4.09 -11.72 -2.67
C ILE A 426 -4.17 -12.47 -1.32
N ASN A 427 -3.06 -12.49 -0.57
CA ASN A 427 -2.92 -13.18 0.71
C ASN A 427 -3.63 -12.43 1.86
N ASN A 428 -4.23 -11.27 1.56
CA ASN A 428 -5.01 -10.51 2.52
C ASN A 428 -6.50 -10.71 2.20
N ILE A 429 -7.18 -11.42 3.09
CA ILE A 429 -8.59 -11.81 2.95
C ILE A 429 -9.50 -10.58 2.89
N ASN A 430 -9.18 -9.52 3.64
CA ASN A 430 -9.91 -8.26 3.56
C ASN A 430 -9.72 -7.57 2.21
N ARG A 431 -8.53 -7.67 1.59
CA ARG A 431 -8.31 -7.16 0.23
C ARG A 431 -9.09 -7.97 -0.80
N LEU A 432 -9.12 -9.29 -0.66
CA LEU A 432 -9.90 -10.15 -1.56
C LEU A 432 -11.40 -9.87 -1.43
N ALA A 433 -11.88 -9.68 -0.20
CA ALA A 433 -13.26 -9.28 0.08
C ALA A 433 -13.57 -7.91 -0.55
N LEU A 434 -12.72 -6.89 -0.37
CA LEU A 434 -12.88 -5.58 -0.99
C LEU A 434 -12.94 -5.65 -2.52
N ILE A 435 -12.13 -6.50 -3.13
CA ILE A 435 -12.15 -6.70 -4.59
C ILE A 435 -13.49 -7.31 -5.04
N TYR A 436 -14.03 -8.28 -4.30
CA TYR A 436 -15.34 -8.85 -4.62
C TYR A 436 -16.46 -7.84 -4.41
N LEU A 437 -16.47 -7.12 -3.28
CA LEU A 437 -17.40 -6.03 -3.01
C LEU A 437 -17.40 -5.02 -4.15
N PHE A 438 -16.22 -4.60 -4.57
CA PHE A 438 -16.05 -3.62 -5.63
C PHE A 438 -16.55 -4.12 -7.00
N ASN A 439 -16.28 -5.39 -7.35
CA ASN A 439 -16.81 -5.97 -8.60
C ASN A 439 -18.34 -6.06 -8.57
N ILE A 440 -18.92 -6.46 -7.45
CA ILE A 440 -20.38 -6.50 -7.27
C ILE A 440 -20.95 -5.09 -7.45
N GLU A 441 -20.35 -4.10 -6.79
CA GLU A 441 -20.79 -2.71 -6.87
C GLU A 441 -20.71 -2.13 -8.30
N ILE A 442 -19.66 -2.43 -9.06
CA ILE A 442 -19.57 -2.02 -10.47
C ILE A 442 -20.69 -2.64 -11.31
N GLU A 443 -20.92 -3.94 -11.17
CA GLU A 443 -21.97 -4.61 -11.95
C GLU A 443 -23.36 -4.11 -11.55
N PHE A 444 -23.56 -3.68 -10.30
CA PHE A 444 -24.82 -3.09 -9.86
C PHE A 444 -25.17 -1.88 -10.71
N TRP A 445 -24.20 -0.98 -10.90
CA TRP A 445 -24.43 0.26 -11.61
C TRP A 445 -24.81 0.04 -13.07
N LYS A 446 -24.52 -1.13 -13.66
CA LYS A 446 -24.95 -1.50 -15.02
C LYS A 446 -26.44 -1.83 -15.14
N LEU A 447 -27.15 -1.95 -14.02
CA LEU A 447 -28.58 -2.26 -13.96
C LEU A 447 -28.93 -3.48 -14.82
N SER A 448 -29.76 -3.32 -15.85
CA SER A 448 -30.15 -4.41 -16.76
C SER A 448 -29.00 -4.95 -17.62
N GLY A 449 -27.90 -4.20 -17.77
CA GLY A 449 -26.67 -4.60 -18.47
C GLY A 449 -25.64 -5.32 -17.61
N ALA A 450 -25.97 -5.66 -16.36
CA ALA A 450 -25.07 -6.37 -15.45
C ALA A 450 -24.75 -7.79 -15.94
N ASP A 451 -23.52 -8.24 -15.70
CA ASP A 451 -23.15 -9.65 -15.83
C ASP A 451 -23.57 -10.39 -14.54
N PHE A 452 -24.82 -10.85 -14.50
CA PHE A 452 -25.42 -11.48 -13.33
C PHE A 452 -24.69 -12.77 -12.92
N GLU A 453 -24.21 -13.56 -13.87
CA GLU A 453 -23.46 -14.79 -13.59
C GLU A 453 -22.16 -14.46 -12.84
N LYS A 454 -21.42 -13.46 -13.32
CA LYS A 454 -20.24 -12.93 -12.63
C LYS A 454 -20.58 -12.40 -11.24
N VAL A 455 -21.67 -11.66 -11.08
CA VAL A 455 -22.10 -11.14 -9.77
C VAL A 455 -22.38 -12.27 -8.78
N TYR A 456 -23.18 -13.27 -9.17
CA TYR A 456 -23.49 -14.40 -8.32
C TYR A 456 -22.25 -15.21 -7.96
N LEU A 457 -21.31 -15.39 -8.90
CA LEU A 457 -20.01 -16.01 -8.62
C LEU A 457 -19.21 -15.22 -7.57
N MET A 458 -19.13 -13.90 -7.69
CA MET A 458 -18.40 -13.04 -6.74
C MET A 458 -19.09 -12.98 -5.38
N LEU A 459 -20.42 -12.88 -5.32
CA LEU A 459 -21.19 -12.96 -4.07
C LEU A 459 -20.94 -14.30 -3.36
N ASN A 460 -20.97 -15.41 -4.09
CA ASN A 460 -20.69 -16.73 -3.52
C ASN A 460 -19.26 -16.85 -2.98
N LYS A 461 -18.28 -16.30 -3.70
CA LYS A 461 -16.89 -16.22 -3.21
C LYS A 461 -16.79 -15.36 -1.95
N LEU A 462 -17.46 -14.21 -1.90
CA LEU A 462 -17.49 -13.33 -0.74
C LEU A 462 -18.12 -14.02 0.48
N ILE A 463 -19.28 -14.66 0.31
CA ILE A 463 -19.96 -15.41 1.39
C ILE A 463 -19.04 -16.49 1.96
N ARG A 464 -18.35 -17.25 1.10
CA ARG A 464 -17.39 -18.26 1.53
C ARG A 464 -16.25 -17.64 2.34
N LEU A 465 -15.76 -16.46 1.94
CA LEU A 465 -14.74 -15.73 2.71
C LEU A 465 -15.26 -15.27 4.07
N VAL A 466 -16.43 -14.64 4.12
CA VAL A 466 -17.02 -14.15 5.39
C VAL A 466 -17.31 -15.31 6.35
N LYS A 467 -17.75 -16.46 5.86
CA LYS A 467 -17.97 -17.65 6.70
C LYS A 467 -16.66 -18.25 7.24
N LYS A 468 -15.61 -18.29 6.43
CA LYS A 468 -14.33 -18.92 6.80
C LYS A 468 -13.43 -18.00 7.62
N HIS A 469 -13.64 -16.69 7.56
CA HIS A 469 -12.72 -15.70 8.10
C HIS A 469 -13.46 -14.52 8.72
N ASN A 470 -12.90 -13.95 9.78
CA ASN A 470 -13.47 -12.78 10.42
C ASN A 470 -13.18 -11.52 9.58
N THR A 471 -14.05 -11.22 8.61
CA THR A 471 -13.95 -10.05 7.72
C THR A 471 -14.85 -8.91 8.20
N SER A 472 -14.56 -7.68 7.76
CA SER A 472 -15.37 -6.50 8.10
C SER A 472 -16.70 -6.40 7.33
N VAL A 473 -16.98 -7.32 6.41
CA VAL A 473 -18.18 -7.27 5.55
C VAL A 473 -19.41 -7.69 6.35
N LYS A 474 -20.43 -6.83 6.36
CA LYS A 474 -21.66 -7.05 7.13
C LYS A 474 -22.61 -7.99 6.42
N GLN A 475 -23.31 -8.84 7.17
CA GLN A 475 -24.28 -9.78 6.61
C GLN A 475 -25.46 -9.07 5.95
N VAL A 476 -25.89 -7.91 6.49
CA VAL A 476 -26.94 -7.07 5.91
C VAL A 476 -26.57 -6.63 4.50
N TRP A 477 -25.30 -6.24 4.26
CA TRP A 477 -24.80 -5.87 2.93
C TRP A 477 -24.89 -7.02 1.92
N ILE A 478 -24.52 -8.23 2.35
CA ILE A 478 -24.58 -9.44 1.51
C ILE A 478 -26.03 -9.74 1.15
N ASN A 479 -26.94 -9.67 2.13
CA ASN A 479 -28.36 -9.92 1.92
C ASN A 479 -28.98 -8.86 1.00
N PHE A 480 -28.63 -7.59 1.19
CA PHE A 480 -29.02 -6.49 0.31
C PHE A 480 -28.67 -6.81 -1.14
N ASN A 481 -27.39 -7.05 -1.43
CA ASN A 481 -26.94 -7.26 -2.80
C ASN A 481 -27.57 -8.52 -3.41
N LYS A 482 -27.71 -9.61 -2.65
CA LYS A 482 -28.42 -10.80 -3.14
C LYS A 482 -29.86 -10.51 -3.55
N THR A 483 -30.60 -9.76 -2.74
CA THR A 483 -32.00 -9.45 -3.00
C THR A 483 -32.14 -8.53 -4.20
N PHE A 484 -31.38 -7.44 -4.24
CA PHE A 484 -31.51 -6.44 -5.31
C PHE A 484 -30.92 -6.90 -6.64
N PHE A 485 -29.89 -7.75 -6.67
CA PHE A 485 -29.44 -8.34 -7.95
C PHE A 485 -30.44 -9.36 -8.51
N LYS A 486 -31.12 -10.14 -7.67
CA LYS A 486 -32.23 -10.98 -8.13
C LYS A 486 -33.37 -10.14 -8.69
N PHE A 487 -33.69 -9.04 -8.01
CA PHE A 487 -34.68 -8.09 -8.51
C PHE A 487 -34.29 -7.57 -9.90
N LEU A 488 -33.05 -7.11 -10.06
CA LEU A 488 -32.51 -6.61 -11.33
C LEU A 488 -32.53 -7.67 -12.45
N ASP A 489 -32.11 -8.90 -12.14
CA ASP A 489 -32.04 -10.00 -13.10
C ASP A 489 -33.44 -10.40 -13.59
N GLU A 490 -34.40 -10.55 -12.67
CA GLU A 490 -35.78 -10.89 -13.02
C GLU A 490 -36.50 -9.74 -13.72
N SER A 491 -36.12 -8.49 -13.46
CA SER A 491 -36.72 -7.30 -14.11
C SER A 491 -36.45 -7.24 -15.61
N ARG A 492 -35.55 -8.09 -16.12
CA ARG A 492 -35.35 -8.29 -17.57
C ARG A 492 -36.53 -9.01 -18.24
N PHE A 493 -37.34 -9.72 -17.46
CA PHE A 493 -38.37 -10.64 -17.97
C PHE A 493 -39.74 -10.41 -17.35
N VAL A 494 -39.81 -9.83 -16.15
CA VAL A 494 -41.04 -9.69 -15.36
C VAL A 494 -41.23 -8.23 -14.94
N LYS A 495 -42.49 -7.78 -14.86
CA LYS A 495 -42.83 -6.43 -14.38
C LYS A 495 -42.40 -6.24 -12.92
N SER A 496 -41.84 -5.07 -12.63
CA SER A 496 -41.18 -4.76 -11.35
C SER A 496 -42.12 -4.83 -10.14
N ASP A 497 -43.40 -4.49 -10.27
CA ASP A 497 -44.37 -4.62 -9.17
C ASP A 497 -44.61 -6.08 -8.79
N THR A 498 -44.61 -6.99 -9.77
CA THR A 498 -44.75 -8.44 -9.53
C THR A 498 -43.52 -9.00 -8.84
N ILE A 499 -42.34 -8.55 -9.24
CA ILE A 499 -41.06 -8.92 -8.61
C ILE A 499 -41.01 -8.38 -7.18
N TYR A 500 -41.42 -7.13 -6.97
CA TYR A 500 -41.48 -6.52 -5.65
C TYR A 500 -42.36 -7.34 -4.70
N LYS A 501 -43.58 -7.69 -5.11
CA LYS A 501 -44.48 -8.53 -4.29
C LYS A 501 -43.83 -9.86 -3.91
N ARG A 502 -43.16 -10.53 -4.87
CA ARG A 502 -42.42 -11.78 -4.64
C ARG A 502 -41.29 -11.63 -3.63
N TYR A 503 -40.56 -10.52 -3.67
CA TYR A 503 -39.39 -10.27 -2.82
C TYR A 503 -39.65 -9.36 -1.61
N SER A 504 -40.90 -8.97 -1.37
CA SER A 504 -41.30 -7.99 -0.36
C SER A 504 -40.83 -8.35 1.05
N VAL A 505 -40.89 -9.62 1.43
CA VAL A 505 -40.41 -10.10 2.74
C VAL A 505 -38.90 -9.92 2.87
N GLN A 506 -38.13 -10.27 1.85
CA GLN A 506 -36.67 -10.12 1.85
C GLN A 506 -36.26 -8.64 1.83
N ILE A 507 -36.94 -7.81 1.04
CA ILE A 507 -36.69 -6.36 0.96
C ILE A 507 -36.94 -5.71 2.31
N ASN A 508 -38.09 -5.99 2.95
CA ASN A 508 -38.41 -5.48 4.29
C ASN A 508 -37.40 -5.93 5.36
N SER A 509 -36.94 -7.18 5.29
CA SER A 509 -35.90 -7.69 6.19
C SER A 509 -34.58 -6.94 6.02
N VAL A 510 -34.18 -6.68 4.76
CA VAL A 510 -32.97 -5.92 4.45
C VAL A 510 -33.09 -4.47 4.94
N LEU A 511 -34.21 -3.80 4.68
CA LEU A 511 -34.45 -2.43 5.15
C LEU A 511 -34.39 -2.31 6.67
N LYS A 512 -35.02 -3.25 7.40
CA LYS A 512 -34.92 -3.30 8.87
C LYS A 512 -33.47 -3.45 9.34
N GLY A 513 -32.68 -4.29 8.65
CA GLY A 513 -31.26 -4.44 8.95
C GLY A 513 -30.42 -3.19 8.68
N LEU A 514 -30.75 -2.42 7.63
CA LEU A 514 -30.09 -1.15 7.32
C LEU A 514 -30.44 -0.05 8.33
N MET A 515 -31.67 -0.06 8.87
CA MET A 515 -32.18 0.90 9.86
C MET A 515 -31.88 0.52 11.32
N ASP A 516 -30.94 -0.40 11.56
CA ASP A 516 -30.50 -0.75 12.91
C ASP A 516 -29.56 0.32 13.46
N LYS A 517 -29.98 0.99 14.55
CA LYS A 517 -29.21 2.07 15.21
C LYS A 517 -27.86 1.59 15.76
N SER A 518 -27.72 0.31 16.08
CA SER A 518 -26.47 -0.26 16.58
C SER A 518 -25.42 -0.43 15.49
N MET A 519 -25.82 -0.41 14.21
CA MET A 519 -24.92 -0.58 13.08
C MET A 519 -24.26 0.75 12.69
N LYS A 520 -22.92 0.80 12.77
CA LYS A 520 -22.10 1.93 12.32
C LYS A 520 -21.77 1.94 10.82
N TYR A 521 -22.49 1.17 9.99
CA TYR A 521 -22.23 0.99 8.55
C TYR A 521 -22.68 2.21 7.71
N ASN A 522 -21.97 2.58 6.63
CA ASN A 522 -22.41 3.69 5.76
C ASN A 522 -23.50 3.19 4.80
N ILE A 523 -24.74 3.63 5.01
CA ILE A 523 -25.93 3.16 4.27
C ILE A 523 -26.33 4.02 3.06
N ILE A 524 -25.56 5.07 2.74
CA ILE A 524 -25.89 5.96 1.60
C ILE A 524 -25.86 5.23 0.28
N THR A 525 -24.90 4.32 0.08
CA THR A 525 -24.77 3.59 -1.18
C THR A 525 -26.01 2.72 -1.39
N GLU A 526 -26.45 1.96 -0.38
CA GLU A 526 -27.66 1.14 -0.45
C GLU A 526 -28.92 1.96 -0.69
N TYR A 527 -29.03 3.12 -0.04
CA TYR A 527 -30.11 4.05 -0.31
C TYR A 527 -30.14 4.48 -1.79
N ALA A 528 -29.01 4.92 -2.34
CA ALA A 528 -28.91 5.32 -3.75
C ALA A 528 -29.23 4.17 -4.70
N GLN A 529 -28.81 2.96 -4.36
CA GLN A 529 -29.10 1.75 -5.12
C GLN A 529 -30.60 1.44 -5.13
N ILE A 530 -31.28 1.49 -3.98
CA ILE A 530 -32.75 1.31 -3.93
C ILE A 530 -33.45 2.40 -4.74
N TYR A 531 -33.05 3.66 -4.55
CA TYR A 531 -33.65 4.80 -5.24
C TYR A 531 -33.51 4.67 -6.77
N ILE A 532 -32.31 4.38 -7.27
CA ILE A 532 -32.07 4.19 -8.72
C ILE A 532 -32.89 3.04 -9.28
N ILE A 533 -32.96 1.90 -8.58
CA ILE A 533 -33.81 0.78 -9.04
C ILE A 533 -35.27 1.24 -9.11
N SER A 534 -35.73 1.95 -8.09
CA SER A 534 -37.11 2.43 -8.02
C SER A 534 -37.46 3.40 -9.15
N GLU A 535 -36.53 4.28 -9.54
CA GLU A 535 -36.71 5.21 -10.67
C GLU A 535 -36.57 4.52 -12.02
N TYR A 536 -35.50 3.75 -12.24
CA TYR A 536 -35.22 3.08 -13.51
C TYR A 536 -36.33 2.11 -13.92
N TYR A 537 -36.90 1.39 -12.95
CA TYR A 537 -37.97 0.43 -13.18
C TYR A 537 -39.37 0.99 -12.86
N ASN A 538 -39.46 2.25 -12.46
CA ASN A 538 -40.70 2.92 -12.04
C ASN A 538 -41.55 2.12 -11.04
N CYS A 539 -40.92 1.57 -9.99
CA CYS A 539 -41.58 0.76 -8.97
C CYS A 539 -41.97 1.62 -7.75
N ASN A 540 -43.26 1.89 -7.59
CA ASN A 540 -43.78 2.80 -6.56
C ASN A 540 -43.52 2.31 -5.13
N GLU A 541 -43.57 1.01 -4.90
CA GLU A 541 -43.29 0.44 -3.59
C GLU A 541 -41.81 0.64 -3.21
N LEU A 542 -40.88 0.43 -4.14
CA LEU A 542 -39.46 0.73 -3.90
C LEU A 542 -39.20 2.24 -3.72
N LYS A 543 -39.95 3.11 -4.39
CA LYS A 543 -39.88 4.57 -4.16
C LYS A 543 -40.29 4.90 -2.72
N THR A 544 -41.30 4.20 -2.21
CA THR A 544 -41.76 4.35 -0.82
C THR A 544 -40.70 3.87 0.16
N ASP A 545 -40.11 2.70 -0.08
CA ASP A 545 -39.02 2.15 0.73
C ASP A 545 -37.79 3.07 0.76
N ALA A 546 -37.40 3.63 -0.39
CA ALA A 546 -36.31 4.60 -0.49
C ALA A 546 -36.60 5.84 0.38
N LYS A 547 -37.82 6.38 0.33
CA LYS A 547 -38.24 7.52 1.17
C LYS A 547 -38.21 7.18 2.66
N ILE A 548 -38.64 5.99 3.05
CA ILE A 548 -38.58 5.53 4.45
C ILE A 548 -37.12 5.50 4.92
N LEU A 549 -36.22 4.88 4.14
CA LEU A 549 -34.81 4.79 4.47
C LEU A 549 -34.14 6.18 4.54
N PHE A 550 -34.44 7.07 3.60
CA PHE A 550 -33.95 8.44 3.59
C PHE A 550 -34.36 9.22 4.84
N ASN A 551 -35.63 9.18 5.20
CA ASN A 551 -36.15 9.84 6.41
C ASN A 551 -35.50 9.29 7.68
N TRP A 552 -35.25 7.98 7.71
CA TRP A 552 -34.52 7.36 8.82
C TRP A 552 -33.08 7.85 8.91
N ILE A 553 -32.34 7.89 7.78
CA ILE A 553 -30.96 8.43 7.72
C ILE A 553 -30.96 9.86 8.22
N ARG A 554 -31.85 10.72 7.70
CA ARG A 554 -31.93 12.14 8.07
C ARG A 554 -32.13 12.34 9.57
N LYS A 555 -32.98 11.52 10.19
CA LYS A 555 -33.32 11.64 11.61
C LYS A 555 -32.25 11.05 12.54
N ASN A 556 -31.64 9.93 12.17
CA ASN A 556 -30.80 9.15 13.09
C ASN A 556 -29.31 9.23 12.77
N ARG A 557 -28.93 9.58 11.54
CA ARG A 557 -27.55 9.63 11.04
C ARG A 557 -27.32 10.81 10.06
N PRO A 558 -27.68 12.05 10.44
CA PRO A 558 -27.58 13.21 9.54
C PRO A 558 -26.14 13.49 9.08
N GLU A 559 -25.14 13.08 9.87
CA GLU A 559 -23.72 13.21 9.54
C GLU A 559 -23.33 12.52 8.22
N ILE A 560 -24.07 11.47 7.86
CA ILE A 560 -23.84 10.72 6.63
C ILE A 560 -24.34 11.53 5.41
N LEU A 561 -25.43 12.28 5.53
CA LEU A 561 -25.95 13.10 4.42
C LEU A 561 -25.05 14.29 4.13
N LEU A 562 -24.48 14.93 5.16
CA LEU A 562 -23.49 16.02 5.02
C LEU A 562 -22.30 15.63 4.11
N TYR A 563 -21.86 14.37 4.17
CA TYR A 563 -20.82 13.83 3.29
C TYR A 563 -21.23 13.76 1.81
N ALA A 564 -22.49 13.47 1.52
CA ALA A 564 -23.03 13.52 0.16
C ALA A 564 -23.26 14.97 -0.32
N TYR A 565 -23.60 15.91 0.57
CA TYR A 565 -23.76 17.32 0.21
C TYR A 565 -22.43 18.01 -0.13
N ASN A 566 -21.39 17.83 0.69
CA ASN A 566 -20.08 18.47 0.50
C ASN A 566 -19.30 17.93 -0.71
N SER A 567 -19.65 16.75 -1.23
CA SER A 567 -19.05 16.18 -2.43
C SER A 567 -19.68 16.68 -3.74
N VAL A 568 -20.79 17.43 -3.66
CA VAL A 568 -21.57 17.90 -4.82
C VAL A 568 -21.29 19.35 -5.17
N ASP A 569 -20.99 20.21 -4.18
CA ASP A 569 -20.93 21.65 -4.40
C ASP A 569 -19.54 22.24 -4.15
N LYS A 570 -18.81 22.50 -5.25
CA LYS A 570 -17.55 23.26 -5.24
C LYS A 570 -17.66 24.64 -5.91
N ASN A 571 -18.86 25.03 -6.33
CA ASN A 571 -19.06 26.30 -7.04
C ASN A 571 -20.06 27.25 -6.36
N ASP A 572 -20.97 26.79 -5.51
CA ASP A 572 -21.82 27.69 -4.72
C ASP A 572 -21.30 27.83 -3.28
N LYS A 573 -21.18 29.08 -2.82
CA LYS A 573 -20.80 29.43 -1.45
C LYS A 573 -21.77 28.78 -0.45
N PRO A 574 -21.31 28.36 0.74
CA PRO A 574 -22.17 27.76 1.75
C PRO A 574 -23.06 28.85 2.38
N GLU A 575 -24.28 29.01 1.89
CA GLU A 575 -25.32 29.68 2.68
C GLU A 575 -25.85 28.71 3.74
N LYS A 576 -25.44 28.98 4.98
CA LYS A 576 -26.03 28.59 6.27
C LYS A 576 -26.90 27.32 6.30
N LEU A 577 -26.25 26.21 6.63
CA LEU A 577 -26.85 24.96 7.15
C LEU A 577 -27.32 25.08 8.62
N SER A 578 -27.86 26.23 9.06
CA SER A 578 -28.24 26.45 10.46
C SER A 578 -29.66 25.97 10.83
N SER A 579 -30.27 25.09 10.05
CA SER A 579 -31.62 24.59 10.35
C SER A 579 -31.88 23.11 10.00
N LEU A 580 -30.83 22.29 9.95
CA LEU A 580 -30.92 20.83 10.15
C LEU A 580 -30.60 20.51 11.60
#